data_AF-A0A6P9CBR3-F1
#
_entry.id   AF-A0A6P9CBR3-F1
#
_cell.length_a   1.000
_cell.length_b   1.000
_cell.length_c   1.000
_cell.angle_alpha   90.00
_cell.angle_beta   90.00
_cell.angle_gamma   90.00
#
_symmetry.space_group_name_H-M   'P 1'
#
loop_
_entity.id
_entity.type
_entity.pdbx_description
1 polymer ?
#
loop_
_entity_poly.entity_id
_entity_poly.type
_entity_poly.pdbx_seq_one_letter_code
_entity_poly.pdbx_strand_id
1 'polypeptide(L)'
;MKAGRAAWRRWLEAFAFLSLLAFLLLSFPPASPALASPEEKLRQACNTCRGIVDRFTQGLTDTAKKNFGGGNTAWEEKTLSKYESSEIRLVEIIENLCDSSNFECNNMVEEHEEHIEIWWFKRKKNHPDLFKWLCIETIEVCCPVGTHGPDCVACRGGSEKPCHGNGDCDGDGTRAGDGSCKCKKEYQGEFCLDCSDGFYNSYRNDTHSVCTACHYSCKTCTGATNKDCKDCKDGWLRHEEACVDVDECAVEESPCNSDRYCLNTDGSFACKDIDECSHTEEVCTGENTNCINTPGGYKCICSEGFEDKEGICVPSIKAEEKSSANTSSSDIHEDL
;
A
#
# COMPACT_ATOMS: atom_id res chain seq x y z
N MET A 1 -48.79 33.46 26.44
CA MET A 1 -47.69 32.96 27.31
C MET A 1 -47.48 31.43 27.20
N LYS A 2 -47.33 30.87 25.99
CA LYS A 2 -47.02 29.43 25.80
C LYS A 2 -45.82 29.14 24.86
N ALA A 3 -45.32 30.13 24.12
CA ALA A 3 -44.22 29.94 23.17
C ALA A 3 -42.80 30.01 23.79
N GLY A 4 -42.62 30.61 24.97
CA GLY A 4 -41.30 30.82 25.59
C GLY A 4 -40.71 29.64 26.36
N ARG A 5 -41.53 28.64 26.76
CA ARG A 5 -41.06 27.51 27.61
C ARG A 5 -40.41 26.37 26.83
N ALA A 6 -40.72 26.23 25.54
CA ALA A 6 -40.17 25.16 24.70
C ALA A 6 -38.72 25.46 24.25
N ALA A 7 -38.41 26.73 23.96
CA ALA A 7 -37.06 27.15 23.58
C ALA A 7 -36.06 27.01 24.74
N TRP A 8 -36.48 27.31 25.97
CA TRP A 8 -35.64 27.17 27.17
C TRP A 8 -35.31 25.71 27.52
N ARG A 9 -36.25 24.77 27.32
CA ARG A 9 -36.00 23.33 27.54
C ARG A 9 -35.00 22.75 26.54
N ARG A 10 -35.09 23.14 25.25
CA ARG A 10 -34.12 22.71 24.23
C ARG A 10 -32.71 23.26 24.47
N TRP A 11 -32.60 24.46 25.03
CA TRP A 11 -31.31 25.04 25.43
C TRP A 11 -30.72 24.34 26.67
N LEU A 12 -31.52 24.04 27.69
CA LEU A 12 -31.04 23.31 28.88
C LEU A 12 -30.60 21.88 28.57
N GLU A 13 -31.29 21.17 27.67
CA GLU A 13 -30.87 19.84 27.23
C GLU A 13 -29.58 19.90 26.41
N ALA A 14 -29.43 20.86 25.48
CA ALA A 14 -28.20 21.04 24.71
C ALA A 14 -26.98 21.37 25.59
N PHE A 15 -27.15 22.19 26.65
CA PHE A 15 -26.09 22.48 27.61
C PHE A 15 -25.72 21.26 28.48
N ALA A 16 -26.70 20.44 28.86
CA ALA A 16 -26.45 19.20 29.60
C ALA A 16 -25.68 18.17 28.75
N PHE A 17 -26.01 18.03 27.46
CA PHE A 17 -25.30 17.15 26.53
C PHE A 17 -23.87 17.60 26.24
N LEU A 18 -23.65 18.91 26.05
CA LEU A 18 -22.30 19.48 25.86
C LEU A 18 -21.44 19.34 27.12
N SER A 19 -22.02 19.48 28.31
CA SER A 19 -21.32 19.28 29.58
C SER A 19 -20.99 17.81 29.85
N LEU A 20 -21.85 16.86 29.45
CA LEU A 20 -21.60 15.41 29.54
C LEU A 20 -20.53 14.94 28.54
N LEU A 21 -20.53 15.49 27.31
CA LEU A 21 -19.48 15.24 26.32
C LEU A 21 -18.13 15.80 26.76
N ALA A 22 -18.10 16.99 27.39
CA ALA A 22 -16.88 17.56 27.94
C ALA A 22 -16.34 16.76 29.14
N PHE A 23 -17.22 16.23 30.01
CA PHE A 23 -16.82 15.34 31.11
C PHE A 23 -16.36 13.94 30.63
N LEU A 24 -16.94 13.42 29.54
CA LEU A 24 -16.49 12.20 28.87
C LEU A 24 -15.11 12.38 28.20
N LEU A 25 -14.84 13.55 27.63
CA LEU A 25 -13.52 13.87 27.06
C LEU A 25 -12.45 14.13 28.13
N LEU A 26 -12.81 14.59 29.32
CA LEU A 26 -11.90 14.78 30.46
C LEU A 26 -11.65 13.52 31.29
N SER A 27 -12.39 12.43 31.04
CA SER A 27 -12.21 11.13 31.70
C SER A 27 -11.37 10.12 30.91
N PHE A 28 -10.97 10.48 29.67
CA PHE A 28 -9.88 9.79 29.01
C PHE A 28 -8.57 10.44 29.47
N PRO A 29 -7.72 9.74 30.24
CA PRO A 29 -6.37 10.24 30.47
C PRO A 29 -5.71 10.48 29.11
N PRO A 30 -4.95 11.57 28.92
CA PRO A 30 -4.14 11.72 27.73
C PRO A 30 -3.33 10.44 27.59
N ALA A 31 -3.38 9.81 26.41
CA ALA A 31 -2.55 8.66 26.09
C ALA A 31 -1.13 9.02 26.52
N SER A 32 -0.64 8.37 27.57
CA SER A 32 0.74 8.55 27.99
C SER A 32 1.60 8.19 26.78
N PRO A 33 2.73 8.89 26.52
CA PRO A 33 3.67 8.40 25.54
C PRO A 33 3.97 6.96 25.92
N ALA A 34 3.61 6.01 25.04
CA ALA A 34 3.80 4.60 25.31
C ALA A 34 5.26 4.43 25.65
N LEU A 35 5.54 4.03 26.90
CA LEU A 35 6.88 3.64 27.29
C LEU A 35 7.22 2.46 26.38
N ALA A 36 8.11 2.68 25.40
CA ALA A 36 8.48 1.65 24.44
C ALA A 36 8.77 0.35 25.19
N SER A 37 8.12 -0.73 24.77
CA SER A 37 8.29 -2.04 25.38
C SER A 37 9.78 -2.44 25.36
N PRO A 38 10.24 -3.28 26.31
CA PRO A 38 11.62 -3.75 26.31
C PRO A 38 12.05 -4.35 24.97
N GLU A 39 11.11 -5.01 24.28
CA GLU A 39 11.32 -5.59 22.96
C GLU A 39 11.51 -4.54 21.86
N GLU A 40 10.70 -3.48 21.84
CA GLU A 40 10.86 -2.37 20.88
C GLU A 40 12.19 -1.66 21.04
N LYS A 41 12.68 -1.50 22.28
CA LYS A 41 14.01 -0.91 22.53
C LYS A 41 15.14 -1.76 21.95
N LEU A 42 15.07 -3.08 22.08
CA LEU A 42 16.04 -4.01 21.49
C LEU A 42 16.02 -3.94 19.95
N ARG A 43 14.82 -3.88 19.35
CA ARG A 43 14.68 -3.70 17.89
C ARG A 43 15.27 -2.36 17.43
N GLN A 44 14.95 -1.29 18.16
CA GLN A 44 15.45 0.05 17.86
C GLN A 44 16.98 0.10 17.96
N ALA A 45 17.58 -0.45 19.02
CA ALA A 45 19.04 -0.49 19.19
C ALA A 45 19.73 -1.21 18.03
N CYS A 46 19.22 -2.38 17.61
CA CYS A 46 19.79 -3.07 16.45
C CYS A 46 19.66 -2.27 15.15
N ASN A 47 18.49 -1.68 14.91
CA ASN A 47 18.24 -0.84 13.73
C ASN A 47 19.17 0.39 13.69
N THR A 48 19.39 1.02 14.85
CA THR A 48 20.33 2.14 14.99
C THR A 48 21.76 1.69 14.66
N CYS A 49 22.22 0.57 15.23
CA CYS A 49 23.57 0.06 14.95
C CYS A 49 23.75 -0.30 13.47
N ARG A 50 22.75 -0.95 12.86
CA ARG A 50 22.76 -1.25 11.41
C ARG A 50 22.87 0.02 10.58
N GLY A 51 22.06 1.04 10.89
CA GLY A 51 22.10 2.33 10.21
C GLY A 51 23.45 3.04 10.35
N ILE A 52 24.08 2.97 11.52
CA ILE A 52 25.44 3.49 11.75
C ILE A 52 26.44 2.78 10.84
N VAL A 53 26.41 1.44 10.79
CA VAL A 53 27.35 0.68 9.95
C VAL A 53 27.13 0.89 8.45
N ASP A 54 25.88 1.00 8.01
CA ASP A 54 25.54 1.30 6.63
C ASP A 54 26.09 2.68 6.22
N ARG A 55 25.85 3.70 7.05
CA ARG A 55 26.38 5.06 6.83
C ARG A 55 27.90 5.11 6.93
N PHE A 56 28.50 4.33 7.83
CA PHE A 56 29.96 4.22 7.92
C PHE A 56 30.54 3.64 6.63
N THR A 57 29.93 2.57 6.10
CA THR A 57 30.33 1.93 4.83
C THR A 57 30.16 2.87 3.65
N GLN A 58 29.08 3.65 3.64
CA GLN A 58 28.89 4.72 2.67
C GLN A 58 29.99 5.79 2.80
N GLY A 59 30.31 6.24 4.01
CA GLY A 59 31.40 7.19 4.29
C GLY A 59 32.77 6.69 3.85
N LEU A 60 33.04 5.38 3.94
CA LEU A 60 34.25 4.78 3.36
C LEU A 60 34.30 4.97 1.84
N THR A 61 33.17 4.77 1.17
CA THR A 61 33.06 4.94 -0.29
C THR A 61 33.20 6.41 -0.69
N ASP A 62 32.56 7.31 0.05
CA ASP A 62 32.55 8.75 -0.24
C ASP A 62 33.93 9.40 -0.03
N THR A 63 34.66 8.96 1.00
CA THR A 63 36.02 9.44 1.29
C THR A 63 37.10 8.76 0.45
N ALA A 64 36.80 7.63 -0.20
CA ALA A 64 37.79 6.89 -1.00
C ALA A 64 38.37 7.70 -2.18
N LYS A 65 37.64 8.70 -2.67
CA LYS A 65 38.05 9.54 -3.82
C LYS A 65 38.43 10.97 -3.42
N LYS A 66 38.47 11.29 -2.13
CA LYS A 66 38.85 12.64 -1.65
C LYS A 66 40.37 12.82 -1.76
N ASN A 67 40.79 13.40 -2.88
CA ASN A 67 42.19 13.70 -3.18
C ASN A 67 42.65 14.96 -2.44
N PHE A 68 43.15 14.82 -1.22
CA PHE A 68 43.94 15.87 -0.58
C PHE A 68 45.41 15.71 -0.98
N GLY A 69 45.73 16.08 -2.21
CA GLY A 69 47.09 15.96 -2.71
C GLY A 69 47.27 16.59 -4.09
N GLY A 70 47.53 17.90 -4.10
CA GLY A 70 48.04 18.56 -5.30
C GLY A 70 49.49 18.14 -5.55
N GLY A 71 49.72 17.04 -6.27
CA GLY A 71 51.04 16.72 -6.82
C GLY A 71 51.35 15.23 -7.07
N ASN A 72 51.51 14.88 -8.35
CA ASN A 72 52.08 13.66 -8.93
C ASN A 72 51.63 12.30 -8.35
N THR A 73 50.73 11.65 -9.09
CA THR A 73 50.07 10.37 -8.85
C THR A 73 50.98 9.18 -8.49
N ALA A 74 52.25 9.16 -8.91
CA ALA A 74 53.16 8.05 -8.66
C ALA A 74 53.78 8.02 -7.24
N TRP A 75 53.82 9.15 -6.52
CA TRP A 75 54.28 9.21 -5.12
C TRP A 75 53.13 8.91 -4.16
N GLU A 76 51.91 9.33 -4.51
CA GLU A 76 50.69 9.05 -3.76
C GLU A 76 50.34 7.56 -3.77
N GLU A 77 50.56 6.85 -4.89
CA GLU A 77 50.26 5.42 -5.03
C GLU A 77 51.07 4.52 -4.07
N LYS A 78 52.27 4.98 -3.65
CA LYS A 78 53.13 4.31 -2.67
C LYS A 78 52.82 4.69 -1.21
N THR A 79 51.99 5.72 -1.02
CA THR A 79 51.75 6.39 0.28
C THR A 79 50.26 6.48 0.64
N LEU A 80 49.35 6.01 -0.23
CA LEU A 80 47.89 5.96 -0.08
C LEU A 80 47.44 5.31 1.25
N SER A 81 48.27 4.43 1.81
CA SER A 81 48.08 3.86 3.13
C SER A 81 47.96 4.91 4.25
N LYS A 82 48.48 6.14 4.10
CA LYS A 82 48.43 7.14 5.18
C LYS A 82 47.05 7.74 5.37
N TYR A 83 46.35 8.19 4.32
CA TYR A 83 45.00 8.75 4.46
C TYR A 83 43.94 7.66 4.63
N GLU A 84 44.06 6.55 3.88
CA GLU A 84 43.08 5.47 3.89
C GLU A 84 42.83 4.90 5.30
N SER A 85 43.86 4.83 6.12
CA SER A 85 43.78 4.42 7.54
C SER A 85 44.14 5.55 8.51
N SER A 86 44.02 6.81 8.12
CA SER A 86 44.26 7.95 9.01
C SER A 86 43.13 8.15 10.01
N GLU A 87 43.46 8.79 11.14
CA GLU A 87 42.49 9.32 12.09
C GLU A 87 41.61 10.42 11.48
N ILE A 88 42.18 11.28 10.63
CA ILE A 88 41.44 12.35 9.95
C ILE A 88 40.28 11.78 9.12
N ARG A 89 40.56 10.72 8.34
CA ARG A 89 39.51 10.05 7.55
C ARG A 89 38.45 9.41 8.44
N LEU A 90 38.85 8.86 9.59
CA LEU A 90 37.91 8.28 10.55
C LEU A 90 36.96 9.34 11.12
N VAL A 91 37.49 10.47 11.60
CA VAL A 91 36.70 11.57 12.15
C VAL A 91 35.72 12.13 11.11
N GLU A 92 36.19 12.33 9.87
CA GLU A 92 35.33 12.80 8.76
C GLU A 92 34.15 11.83 8.51
N ILE A 93 34.37 10.52 8.65
CA ILE A 93 33.29 9.53 8.53
C ILE A 93 32.36 9.62 9.74
N ILE A 94 32.92 9.63 10.96
CA ILE A 94 32.15 9.64 12.23
C ILE A 94 31.22 10.85 12.32
N GLU A 95 31.71 12.05 11.97
CA GLU A 95 30.92 13.29 11.98
C GLU A 95 29.68 13.25 11.07
N ASN A 96 29.68 12.40 10.04
CA ASN A 96 28.59 12.27 9.08
C ASN A 96 27.73 11.01 9.28
N LEU A 97 27.95 10.25 10.37
CA LEU A 97 27.17 9.04 10.65
C LEU A 97 25.72 9.34 11.05
N CYS A 98 25.50 10.39 11.83
CA CYS A 98 24.20 10.69 12.40
C CYS A 98 23.74 12.10 12.04
N ASP A 99 22.46 12.23 11.71
CA ASP A 99 21.83 13.55 11.61
C ASP A 99 21.68 14.14 13.02
N SER A 100 21.88 15.45 13.20
CA SER A 100 21.86 16.10 14.53
C SER A 100 20.52 15.99 15.27
N SER A 101 19.44 15.67 14.56
CA SER A 101 18.12 15.43 15.14
C SER A 101 17.90 13.97 15.60
N ASN A 102 18.78 13.04 15.24
CA ASN A 102 18.63 11.62 15.56
C ASN A 102 19.33 11.30 16.89
N PHE A 103 18.63 11.51 18.00
CA PHE A 103 19.19 11.35 19.34
C PHE A 103 19.75 9.95 19.59
N GLU A 104 19.02 8.91 19.18
CA GLU A 104 19.43 7.52 19.41
C GLU A 104 20.70 7.14 18.64
N CYS A 105 20.84 7.62 17.41
CA CYS A 105 22.07 7.44 16.63
C CYS A 105 23.25 8.13 17.29
N ASN A 106 23.10 9.43 17.62
CA ASN A 106 24.17 10.20 18.24
C ASN A 106 24.59 9.58 19.58
N ASN A 107 23.65 9.21 20.45
CA ASN A 107 23.94 8.57 21.73
C ASN A 107 24.69 7.24 21.55
N MET A 108 24.29 6.40 20.59
CA MET A 108 24.98 5.12 20.33
C MET A 108 26.40 5.31 19.78
N VAL A 109 26.60 6.29 18.89
CA VAL A 109 27.95 6.62 18.37
C VAL A 109 28.84 7.13 19.49
N GLU A 110 28.33 8.05 20.32
CA GLU A 110 29.08 8.59 21.47
C GLU A 110 29.47 7.50 22.48
N GLU A 111 28.55 6.59 22.83
CA GLU A 111 28.82 5.49 23.76
C GLU A 111 29.82 4.44 23.22
N HIS A 112 29.99 4.35 21.90
CA HIS A 112 30.76 3.29 21.25
C HIS A 112 31.87 3.78 20.32
N GLU A 113 32.24 5.06 20.39
CA GLU A 113 33.31 5.67 19.60
C GLU A 113 34.64 4.92 19.77
N GLU A 114 35.00 4.57 21.02
CA GLU A 114 36.23 3.81 21.31
C GLU A 114 36.27 2.46 20.58
N HIS A 115 35.13 1.76 20.48
CA HIS A 115 35.06 0.49 19.76
C HIS A 115 35.28 0.71 18.26
N ILE A 116 34.71 1.76 17.68
CA ILE A 116 34.88 2.11 16.26
C ILE A 116 36.35 2.43 15.96
N GLU A 117 37.02 3.19 16.83
CA GLU A 117 38.45 3.49 16.70
C GLU A 117 39.32 2.23 16.82
N ILE A 118 39.06 1.38 17.82
CA ILE A 118 39.76 0.10 17.99
C ILE A 118 39.60 -0.76 16.75
N TRP A 119 38.40 -0.79 16.18
CA TRP A 119 38.17 -1.51 14.94
C TRP A 119 39.01 -0.95 13.80
N TRP A 120 38.92 0.36 13.57
CA TRP A 120 39.60 1.07 12.50
C TRP A 120 41.11 0.82 12.49
N PHE A 121 41.75 0.98 13.65
CA PHE A 121 43.21 0.91 13.76
C PHE A 121 43.76 -0.49 14.01
N LYS A 122 43.01 -1.38 14.68
CA LYS A 122 43.56 -2.65 15.19
C LYS A 122 42.83 -3.90 14.70
N ARG A 123 41.55 -3.84 14.35
CA ARG A 123 40.75 -5.06 14.05
C ARG A 123 40.30 -5.19 12.61
N LYS A 124 40.19 -4.11 11.84
CA LYS A 124 39.68 -4.07 10.45
C LYS A 124 40.27 -5.14 9.53
N LYS A 125 41.57 -5.45 9.66
CA LYS A 125 42.23 -6.50 8.85
C LYS A 125 41.75 -7.92 9.17
N ASN A 126 41.48 -8.20 10.44
CA ASN A 126 41.08 -9.53 10.90
C ASN A 126 39.55 -9.69 10.95
N HIS A 127 38.83 -8.58 11.10
CA HIS A 127 37.37 -8.50 11.14
C HIS A 127 36.90 -7.42 10.15
N PRO A 128 36.89 -7.70 8.83
CA PRO A 128 36.55 -6.70 7.82
C PRO A 128 35.08 -6.30 7.82
N ASP A 129 34.20 -7.15 8.39
CA ASP A 129 32.78 -6.88 8.55
C ASP A 129 32.54 -6.10 9.86
N LEU A 130 32.35 -4.79 9.73
CA LEU A 130 32.08 -3.90 10.85
C LEU A 130 30.75 -4.24 11.54
N PHE A 131 29.72 -4.68 10.79
CA PHE A 131 28.42 -5.01 11.38
C PHE A 131 28.54 -6.22 12.29
N LYS A 132 29.19 -7.27 11.80
CA LYS A 132 29.45 -8.48 12.59
C LYS A 132 30.28 -8.16 13.83
N TRP A 133 31.37 -7.42 13.68
CA TRP A 133 32.27 -7.13 14.79
C TRP A 133 31.63 -6.19 15.81
N LEU A 134 31.06 -5.07 15.38
CA LEU A 134 30.49 -4.06 16.28
C LEU A 134 29.13 -4.50 16.81
N CYS A 135 28.13 -4.63 15.94
CA CYS A 135 26.73 -4.78 16.33
C CYS A 135 26.37 -6.16 16.90
N ILE A 136 27.03 -7.24 16.44
CA ILE A 136 26.73 -8.61 16.87
C ILE A 136 27.68 -9.06 18.00
N GLU A 137 28.99 -8.94 17.79
CA GLU A 137 30.01 -9.52 18.69
C GLU A 137 30.43 -8.58 19.84
N THR A 138 30.46 -7.26 19.63
CA THR A 138 31.02 -6.31 20.61
C THR A 138 29.96 -5.69 21.49
N ILE A 139 28.94 -5.05 20.90
CA ILE A 139 27.87 -4.36 21.66
C ILE A 139 26.62 -5.23 21.83
N GLU A 140 26.55 -6.37 21.13
CA GLU A 140 25.53 -7.41 21.34
C GLU A 140 24.07 -6.94 21.17
N VAL A 141 23.82 -5.95 20.31
CA VAL A 141 22.45 -5.43 20.07
C VAL A 141 21.74 -6.13 18.91
N CYS A 142 22.49 -6.74 18.00
CA CYS A 142 21.95 -7.46 16.84
C CYS A 142 22.25 -8.95 16.88
N CYS A 143 21.55 -9.69 16.01
CA CYS A 143 21.79 -11.09 15.72
C CYS A 143 22.19 -11.29 14.24
N PRO A 144 22.83 -12.41 13.87
CA PRO A 144 22.98 -12.81 12.48
C PRO A 144 21.63 -12.92 11.75
N VAL A 145 21.62 -12.71 10.44
CA VAL A 145 20.41 -12.90 9.62
C VAL A 145 19.89 -14.34 9.77
N GLY A 146 18.58 -14.46 9.88
CA GLY A 146 17.85 -15.70 10.10
C GLY A 146 17.83 -16.18 11.55
N THR A 147 18.20 -15.33 12.50
CA THR A 147 18.15 -15.62 13.93
C THR A 147 17.49 -14.49 14.72
N HIS A 148 16.93 -14.79 15.88
CA HIS A 148 16.16 -13.85 16.69
C HIS A 148 16.32 -14.09 18.20
N GLY A 149 15.80 -13.15 19.00
CA GLY A 149 15.74 -13.26 20.45
C GLY A 149 17.09 -13.06 21.15
N PRO A 150 17.12 -13.12 22.50
CA PRO A 150 18.30 -12.76 23.28
C PRO A 150 19.52 -13.65 23.01
N ASP A 151 19.28 -14.91 22.67
CA ASP A 151 20.31 -15.92 22.39
C ASP A 151 20.57 -16.13 20.88
N CYS A 152 19.97 -15.30 20.00
CA CYS A 152 20.07 -15.42 18.55
C CYS A 152 19.79 -16.84 18.03
N VAL A 153 18.64 -17.40 18.42
CA VAL A 153 18.19 -18.72 17.97
C VAL A 153 17.68 -18.64 16.53
N ALA A 154 17.83 -19.72 15.76
CA ALA A 154 17.39 -19.75 14.37
C ALA A 154 15.87 -19.58 14.25
N CYS A 155 15.44 -18.77 13.29
CA CYS A 155 14.04 -18.65 12.89
C CYS A 155 13.45 -19.99 12.48
N ARG A 156 12.12 -20.12 12.55
CA ARG A 156 11.40 -21.26 11.95
C ARG A 156 11.78 -21.39 10.48
N GLY A 157 12.07 -22.61 10.01
CA GLY A 157 12.59 -22.86 8.65
C GLY A 157 14.10 -22.70 8.50
N GLY A 158 14.81 -22.33 9.57
CA GLY A 158 16.26 -22.20 9.61
C GLY A 158 16.76 -20.79 9.30
N SER A 159 18.07 -20.57 9.49
CA SER A 159 18.68 -19.25 9.32
C SER A 159 18.97 -18.87 7.86
N GLU A 160 19.12 -19.85 6.97
CA GLU A 160 19.36 -19.58 5.55
C GLU A 160 18.11 -19.13 4.81
N LYS A 161 16.95 -19.69 5.19
CA LYS A 161 15.64 -19.40 4.60
C LYS A 161 14.59 -19.32 5.69
N PRO A 162 14.56 -18.23 6.48
CA PRO A 162 13.51 -18.00 7.46
C PRO A 162 12.13 -18.17 6.85
N CYS A 163 11.24 -18.84 7.58
CA CYS A 163 9.89 -19.18 7.14
C CYS A 163 9.85 -19.91 5.77
N HIS A 164 10.87 -20.73 5.49
CA HIS A 164 11.07 -21.45 4.22
C HIS A 164 11.11 -20.53 2.98
N GLY A 165 11.37 -19.24 3.15
CA GLY A 165 11.30 -18.23 2.09
C GLY A 165 9.88 -17.78 1.72
N ASN A 166 8.87 -18.23 2.46
CA ASN A 166 7.45 -18.00 2.21
C ASN A 166 6.82 -17.02 3.21
N GLY A 167 7.63 -16.37 4.05
CA GLY A 167 7.18 -15.37 5.02
C GLY A 167 8.35 -14.63 5.65
N ASP A 168 8.01 -13.73 6.56
CA ASP A 168 8.95 -12.93 7.34
C ASP A 168 9.03 -13.44 8.78
N CYS A 169 10.24 -13.61 9.30
CA CYS A 169 10.46 -14.05 10.68
C CYS A 169 10.42 -12.86 11.64
N ASP A 170 9.64 -12.98 12.71
CA ASP A 170 9.56 -11.98 13.74
C ASP A 170 10.86 -11.92 14.55
N GLY A 171 11.51 -10.76 14.51
CA GLY A 171 12.78 -10.53 15.20
C GLY A 171 14.01 -10.90 14.37
N ASP A 172 13.86 -11.19 13.07
CA ASP A 172 14.98 -11.54 12.20
C ASP A 172 16.15 -10.55 12.27
N GLY A 173 17.31 -11.06 12.67
CA GLY A 173 18.55 -10.31 12.83
C GLY A 173 18.58 -9.42 14.07
N THR A 174 17.61 -9.53 14.98
CA THR A 174 17.50 -8.71 16.19
C THR A 174 17.56 -9.56 17.44
N ARG A 175 17.96 -8.96 18.57
CA ARG A 175 17.88 -9.60 19.90
C ARG A 175 16.46 -9.67 20.48
N ALA A 176 15.47 -9.31 19.67
CA ALA A 176 14.04 -9.27 20.00
C ALA A 176 13.28 -10.31 19.16
N GLY A 177 11.97 -10.44 19.41
CA GLY A 177 11.07 -11.28 18.65
C GLY A 177 11.04 -12.74 19.08
N ASP A 178 9.94 -13.40 18.72
CA ASP A 178 9.64 -14.78 19.10
C ASP A 178 9.90 -15.79 17.97
N GLY A 179 10.35 -15.33 16.80
CA GLY A 179 10.66 -16.17 15.65
C GLY A 179 9.44 -16.63 14.87
N SER A 180 8.28 -16.05 15.17
CA SER A 180 7.04 -16.38 14.48
C SER A 180 7.05 -15.92 13.03
N CYS A 181 6.38 -16.68 12.16
CA CYS A 181 6.35 -16.40 10.74
C CYS A 181 5.11 -15.62 10.35
N LYS A 182 5.30 -14.48 9.70
CA LYS A 182 4.27 -13.74 8.99
C LYS A 182 4.29 -14.18 7.54
N CYS A 183 3.39 -15.09 7.17
CA CYS A 183 3.37 -15.68 5.84
C CYS A 183 2.93 -14.69 4.75
N LYS A 184 3.47 -14.88 3.54
CA LYS A 184 2.93 -14.25 2.33
C LYS A 184 1.49 -14.73 2.11
N LYS A 185 0.67 -13.95 1.41
CA LYS A 185 -0.78 -14.21 1.26
C LYS A 185 -1.11 -15.61 0.73
N GLU A 186 -0.23 -16.19 -0.09
CA GLU A 186 -0.40 -17.50 -0.72
C GLU A 186 -0.17 -18.66 0.27
N TYR A 187 0.46 -18.38 1.40
CA TYR A 187 0.91 -19.37 2.38
C TYR A 187 0.30 -19.11 3.77
N GLN A 188 0.15 -20.17 4.54
CA GLN A 188 -0.33 -20.17 5.91
C GLN A 188 0.35 -21.27 6.74
N GLY A 189 -0.04 -21.34 8.01
CA GLY A 189 0.53 -22.27 8.98
C GLY A 189 1.78 -21.72 9.67
N GLU A 190 2.27 -22.46 10.67
CA GLU A 190 3.37 -22.02 11.54
C GLU A 190 4.70 -21.81 10.79
N PHE A 191 4.91 -22.58 9.71
CA PHE A 191 6.13 -22.61 8.91
C PHE A 191 5.98 -21.99 7.52
N CYS A 192 4.81 -21.43 7.19
CA CYS A 192 4.46 -20.94 5.84
C CYS A 192 4.65 -21.98 4.73
N LEU A 193 4.35 -23.25 5.03
CA LEU A 193 4.43 -24.35 4.08
C LEU A 193 3.08 -24.77 3.51
N ASP A 194 1.99 -24.41 4.18
CA ASP A 194 0.64 -24.76 3.75
C ASP A 194 0.07 -23.65 2.86
N CYS A 195 -0.76 -24.00 1.89
CA CYS A 195 -1.36 -23.00 1.02
C CYS A 195 -2.59 -22.38 1.68
N SER A 196 -2.71 -21.07 1.56
CA SER A 196 -3.89 -20.32 2.00
C SER A 196 -5.12 -20.66 1.16
N ASP A 197 -6.30 -20.30 1.65
CA ASP A 197 -7.54 -20.41 0.89
C ASP A 197 -7.44 -19.69 -0.47
N GLY A 198 -7.97 -20.31 -1.52
CA GLY A 198 -7.81 -19.83 -2.90
C GLY A 198 -6.47 -20.19 -3.55
N PHE A 199 -5.59 -20.95 -2.88
CA PHE A 199 -4.37 -21.49 -3.45
C PHE A 199 -4.30 -23.01 -3.25
N TYR A 200 -3.69 -23.72 -4.19
CA TYR A 200 -3.36 -25.14 -4.06
C TYR A 200 -1.87 -25.36 -4.16
N ASN A 201 -1.42 -26.48 -3.61
CA ASN A 201 -0.02 -26.87 -3.69
C ASN A 201 0.26 -27.51 -5.05
N SER A 202 1.07 -26.87 -5.88
CA SER A 202 1.53 -27.43 -7.16
C SER A 202 2.80 -28.26 -6.99
N TYR A 203 3.59 -27.98 -5.96
CA TYR A 203 4.77 -28.76 -5.57
C TYR A 203 5.03 -28.64 -4.07
N ARG A 204 5.35 -29.77 -3.42
CA ARG A 204 5.73 -29.82 -1.99
C ARG A 204 6.85 -30.81 -1.75
N ASN A 205 7.85 -30.36 -1.00
CA ASN A 205 8.77 -31.22 -0.26
C ASN A 205 8.78 -30.77 1.22
N ASP A 206 9.68 -31.33 2.03
CA ASP A 206 9.77 -31.04 3.46
C ASP A 206 10.18 -29.59 3.79
N THR A 207 10.81 -28.88 2.86
CA THR A 207 11.42 -27.55 3.08
C THR A 207 10.95 -26.46 2.12
N HIS A 208 10.07 -26.81 1.18
CA HIS A 208 9.67 -25.97 0.06
C HIS A 208 8.28 -26.38 -0.40
N SER A 209 7.38 -25.40 -0.42
CA SER A 209 6.07 -25.51 -1.04
C SER A 209 5.89 -24.41 -2.06
N VAL A 210 5.25 -24.75 -3.17
CA VAL A 210 4.82 -23.81 -4.20
C VAL A 210 3.30 -23.78 -4.18
N CYS A 211 2.76 -22.65 -3.75
CA CYS A 211 1.32 -22.40 -3.74
C CYS A 211 0.93 -21.61 -4.99
N THR A 212 -0.02 -22.16 -5.75
CA THR A 212 -0.50 -21.60 -7.01
C THR A 212 -1.98 -21.25 -6.87
N ALA A 213 -2.40 -20.13 -7.44
CA ALA A 213 -3.78 -19.68 -7.33
C ALA A 213 -4.74 -20.72 -7.95
N CYS A 214 -5.86 -20.93 -7.28
CA CYS A 214 -6.97 -21.69 -7.83
C CYS A 214 -7.57 -20.99 -9.05
N HIS A 215 -8.34 -21.74 -9.83
CA HIS A 215 -9.24 -21.12 -10.80
C HIS A 215 -10.18 -20.12 -10.09
N TYR A 216 -10.52 -19.02 -10.75
CA TYR A 216 -11.25 -17.92 -10.12
C TYR A 216 -12.67 -18.29 -9.67
N SER A 217 -13.24 -19.38 -10.21
CA SER A 217 -14.51 -19.97 -9.77
C SER A 217 -14.41 -20.88 -8.53
N CYS A 218 -13.20 -21.30 -8.13
CA CYS A 218 -13.00 -22.16 -6.97
C CYS A 218 -12.79 -21.34 -5.68
N LYS A 219 -13.47 -21.72 -4.60
CA LYS A 219 -13.16 -21.25 -3.25
C LYS A 219 -11.94 -21.98 -2.68
N THR A 220 -11.91 -23.30 -2.83
CA THR A 220 -10.78 -24.18 -2.50
C THR A 220 -10.55 -25.13 -3.68
N CYS A 221 -9.30 -25.55 -3.93
CA CYS A 221 -9.00 -26.39 -5.08
C CYS A 221 -7.83 -27.36 -4.83
N THR A 222 -7.65 -28.28 -5.77
CA THR A 222 -6.54 -29.24 -5.83
C THR A 222 -5.67 -29.08 -7.06
N GLY A 223 -6.03 -28.15 -7.96
CA GLY A 223 -5.43 -27.94 -9.25
C GLY A 223 -5.83 -26.60 -9.85
N ALA A 224 -5.34 -26.32 -11.05
CA ALA A 224 -5.48 -25.01 -11.70
C ALA A 224 -6.83 -24.80 -12.41
N THR A 225 -7.59 -25.86 -12.69
CA THR A 225 -8.76 -25.77 -13.55
C THR A 225 -10.05 -25.59 -12.75
N ASN A 226 -11.11 -25.14 -13.41
CA ASN A 226 -12.44 -25.06 -12.83
C ASN A 226 -13.05 -26.43 -12.45
N LYS A 227 -12.43 -27.54 -12.87
CA LYS A 227 -12.79 -28.91 -12.47
C LYS A 227 -12.09 -29.37 -11.20
N ASP A 228 -10.95 -28.76 -10.87
CA ASP A 228 -10.15 -29.13 -9.71
C ASP A 228 -10.65 -28.45 -8.41
N CYS A 229 -11.77 -27.74 -8.47
CA CYS A 229 -12.39 -27.10 -7.32
C CYS A 229 -12.93 -28.16 -6.34
N LYS A 230 -12.57 -28.05 -5.07
CA LYS A 230 -13.24 -28.78 -3.97
C LYS A 230 -14.58 -28.11 -3.65
N ASP A 231 -14.55 -26.79 -3.51
CA ASP A 231 -15.73 -25.95 -3.27
C ASP A 231 -15.79 -24.83 -4.33
N CYS A 232 -16.97 -24.59 -4.89
CA CYS A 232 -17.21 -23.43 -5.75
C CYS A 232 -17.36 -22.16 -4.91
N LYS A 233 -17.01 -21.00 -5.49
CA LYS A 233 -17.33 -19.70 -4.88
C LYS A 233 -18.83 -19.43 -4.95
N ASP A 234 -19.28 -18.46 -4.16
CA ASP A 234 -20.65 -17.93 -4.27
C ASP A 234 -20.86 -17.34 -5.68
N GLY A 235 -22.05 -17.56 -6.26
CA GLY A 235 -22.34 -17.23 -7.67
C GLY A 235 -21.86 -18.29 -8.67
N TRP A 236 -21.31 -19.41 -8.20
CA TRP A 236 -20.87 -20.53 -9.03
C TRP A 236 -21.54 -21.83 -8.60
N LEU A 237 -21.96 -22.65 -9.55
CA LEU A 237 -22.54 -23.97 -9.30
C LEU A 237 -21.71 -25.08 -9.90
N ARG A 238 -21.69 -26.22 -9.19
CA ARG A 238 -21.04 -27.43 -9.69
C ARG A 238 -21.89 -28.05 -10.78
N HIS A 239 -21.37 -28.08 -12.00
CA HIS A 239 -21.97 -28.72 -13.17
C HIS A 239 -20.92 -29.56 -13.90
N GLU A 240 -21.20 -30.85 -14.12
CA GLU A 240 -20.26 -31.80 -14.75
C GLU A 240 -18.84 -31.73 -14.16
N GLU A 241 -18.75 -31.77 -12.82
CA GLU A 241 -17.52 -31.66 -12.03
C GLU A 241 -16.80 -30.30 -12.11
N ALA A 242 -17.22 -29.38 -12.97
CA ALA A 242 -16.70 -28.02 -13.06
C ALA A 242 -17.52 -27.03 -12.23
N CYS A 243 -16.87 -26.01 -11.67
CA CYS A 243 -17.58 -24.81 -11.19
C CYS A 243 -17.85 -23.89 -12.38
N VAL A 244 -19.12 -23.76 -12.72
CA VAL A 244 -19.64 -22.92 -13.81
C VAL A 244 -20.43 -21.77 -13.22
N ASP A 245 -20.33 -20.62 -13.85
CA ASP A 245 -21.00 -19.40 -13.45
C ASP A 245 -22.52 -19.60 -13.45
N VAL A 246 -23.20 -19.05 -12.43
CA VAL A 246 -24.65 -19.05 -12.38
C VAL A 246 -25.14 -17.87 -13.19
N ASP A 247 -25.81 -18.12 -14.30
CA ASP A 247 -26.47 -17.04 -15.03
C ASP A 247 -27.74 -16.62 -14.28
N GLU A 248 -27.62 -15.60 -13.41
CA GLU A 248 -28.77 -15.10 -12.65
C GLU A 248 -29.77 -14.34 -13.54
N CYS A 249 -29.43 -14.05 -14.78
CA CYS A 249 -30.32 -13.42 -15.76
C CYS A 249 -31.09 -14.45 -16.61
N ALA A 250 -30.68 -15.72 -16.63
CA ALA A 250 -31.33 -16.81 -17.37
C ALA A 250 -32.53 -17.43 -16.62
N VAL A 251 -33.27 -16.60 -15.89
CA VAL A 251 -34.48 -16.97 -15.14
C VAL A 251 -35.71 -16.29 -15.75
N GLU A 252 -36.88 -16.88 -15.52
CA GLU A 252 -38.15 -16.37 -16.07
C GLU A 252 -38.48 -14.94 -15.58
N GLU A 253 -38.15 -14.62 -14.33
CA GLU A 253 -38.32 -13.29 -13.75
C GLU A 253 -36.95 -12.68 -13.46
N SER A 254 -36.64 -11.57 -14.13
CA SER A 254 -35.38 -10.83 -13.95
C SER A 254 -35.16 -10.49 -12.46
N PRO A 255 -33.93 -10.70 -11.91
CA PRO A 255 -33.60 -10.29 -10.54
C PRO A 255 -33.49 -8.76 -10.41
N CYS A 256 -33.55 -8.03 -11.52
CA CYS A 256 -33.51 -6.58 -11.57
C CYS A 256 -34.92 -5.98 -11.60
N ASN A 257 -35.03 -4.72 -11.16
CA ASN A 257 -36.26 -3.94 -11.32
C ASN A 257 -36.64 -3.77 -12.80
N SER A 258 -37.91 -3.46 -13.10
CA SER A 258 -38.45 -3.35 -14.46
C SER A 258 -37.87 -2.21 -15.31
N ASP A 259 -37.26 -1.21 -14.68
CA ASP A 259 -36.56 -0.08 -15.29
C ASP A 259 -35.09 -0.39 -15.61
N ARG A 260 -34.65 -1.64 -15.37
CA ARG A 260 -33.26 -2.08 -15.53
C ARG A 260 -33.21 -3.43 -16.23
N TYR A 261 -32.26 -3.61 -17.14
CA TYR A 261 -31.97 -4.92 -17.72
C TYR A 261 -30.87 -5.64 -16.90
N CYS A 262 -30.99 -6.95 -16.83
CA CYS A 262 -30.02 -7.81 -16.16
C CYS A 262 -28.83 -8.09 -17.09
N LEU A 263 -27.61 -7.96 -16.56
CA LEU A 263 -26.37 -8.35 -17.22
C LEU A 263 -25.65 -9.37 -16.33
N ASN A 264 -25.50 -10.61 -16.82
CA ASN A 264 -24.76 -11.64 -16.11
C ASN A 264 -23.26 -11.31 -16.08
N THR A 265 -22.58 -11.59 -14.97
CA THR A 265 -21.16 -11.35 -14.79
C THR A 265 -20.51 -12.52 -14.04
N ASP A 266 -19.22 -12.77 -14.22
CA ASP A 266 -18.56 -13.89 -13.53
C ASP A 266 -18.70 -13.80 -11.99
N GLY A 267 -19.51 -14.69 -11.42
CA GLY A 267 -19.82 -14.85 -10.00
C GLY A 267 -20.89 -13.91 -9.44
N SER A 268 -21.62 -13.17 -10.28
CA SER A 268 -22.69 -12.24 -9.87
C SER A 268 -23.47 -11.72 -11.08
N PHE A 269 -24.49 -10.89 -10.87
CA PHE A 269 -25.10 -10.09 -11.93
C PHE A 269 -24.99 -8.59 -11.66
N ALA A 270 -25.16 -7.79 -12.71
CA ALA A 270 -25.28 -6.34 -12.65
C ALA A 270 -26.58 -5.89 -13.32
N CYS A 271 -27.38 -5.10 -12.60
CA CYS A 271 -28.53 -4.44 -13.20
C CYS A 271 -28.07 -3.14 -13.88
N LYS A 272 -28.39 -2.97 -15.16
CA LYS A 272 -28.07 -1.77 -15.93
C LYS A 272 -29.34 -1.04 -16.29
N ASP A 273 -29.28 0.28 -16.21
CA ASP A 273 -30.38 1.15 -16.57
C ASP A 273 -30.78 0.93 -18.03
N ILE A 274 -32.09 0.82 -18.29
CA ILE A 274 -32.60 0.77 -19.66
C ILE A 274 -32.51 2.18 -20.21
N ASP A 275 -31.85 2.35 -21.35
CA ASP A 275 -31.81 3.63 -22.03
C ASP A 275 -33.01 3.73 -22.98
N GLU A 276 -34.13 4.24 -22.47
CA GLU A 276 -35.34 4.38 -23.29
C GLU A 276 -35.13 5.37 -24.44
N CYS A 277 -34.22 6.33 -24.31
CA CYS A 277 -33.90 7.27 -25.38
C CYS A 277 -33.17 6.62 -26.57
N SER A 278 -32.55 5.46 -26.35
CA SER A 278 -31.88 4.67 -27.39
C SER A 278 -32.79 3.62 -28.03
N HIS A 279 -34.08 3.55 -27.66
CA HIS A 279 -35.03 2.63 -28.26
C HIS A 279 -35.41 3.03 -29.71
N THR A 280 -35.80 2.05 -30.51
CA THR A 280 -36.20 2.27 -31.91
C THR A 280 -37.52 3.02 -32.06
N GLU A 281 -38.38 2.96 -31.04
CA GLU A 281 -39.60 3.76 -30.96
C GLU A 281 -39.30 5.03 -30.17
N GLU A 282 -39.59 6.20 -30.76
CA GLU A 282 -39.37 7.49 -30.09
C GLU A 282 -40.27 7.61 -28.86
N VAL A 283 -39.64 7.61 -27.68
CA VAL A 283 -40.35 7.64 -26.40
C VAL A 283 -40.82 9.06 -26.03
N CYS A 284 -40.20 10.07 -26.64
CA CYS A 284 -40.64 11.47 -26.60
C CYS A 284 -41.41 11.81 -27.87
N THR A 285 -42.74 11.88 -27.79
CA THR A 285 -43.61 12.11 -28.95
C THR A 285 -43.87 13.59 -29.26
N GLY A 286 -43.30 14.52 -28.48
CA GLY A 286 -43.51 15.97 -28.66
C GLY A 286 -42.61 16.54 -29.75
N GLU A 287 -43.13 17.45 -30.57
CA GLU A 287 -42.31 18.18 -31.55
C GLU A 287 -41.25 19.03 -30.85
N ASN A 288 -40.04 19.09 -31.42
CA ASN A 288 -38.89 19.83 -30.88
C ASN A 288 -38.53 19.43 -29.43
N THR A 289 -38.62 18.13 -29.14
CA THR A 289 -38.17 17.53 -27.87
C THR A 289 -36.90 16.69 -28.06
N ASN A 290 -36.04 16.69 -27.05
CA ASN A 290 -34.89 15.82 -26.90
C ASN A 290 -35.10 14.89 -25.72
N CYS A 291 -34.80 13.61 -25.89
CA CYS A 291 -34.82 12.63 -24.82
C CYS A 291 -33.49 12.62 -24.04
N ILE A 292 -33.57 12.58 -22.72
CA ILE A 292 -32.43 12.38 -21.81
C ILE A 292 -32.70 11.17 -20.95
N ASN A 293 -31.80 10.17 -21.03
CA ASN A 293 -31.87 9.00 -20.18
C ASN A 293 -31.52 9.35 -18.72
N THR A 294 -32.24 8.77 -17.78
CA THR A 294 -32.05 9.00 -16.34
C THR A 294 -32.13 7.67 -15.57
N PRO A 295 -31.50 7.55 -14.39
CA PRO A 295 -31.65 6.33 -13.60
C PRO A 295 -33.13 6.04 -13.29
N GLY A 296 -33.63 4.92 -13.81
CA GLY A 296 -35.00 4.46 -13.65
C GLY A 296 -36.04 5.05 -14.62
N GLY A 297 -35.61 5.66 -15.72
CA GLY A 297 -36.50 6.14 -16.78
C GLY A 297 -35.89 7.27 -17.61
N TYR A 298 -36.72 8.05 -18.29
CA TYR A 298 -36.23 9.12 -19.16
C TYR A 298 -36.95 10.45 -18.91
N LYS A 299 -36.37 11.53 -19.43
CA LYS A 299 -36.97 12.86 -19.44
C LYS A 299 -36.97 13.43 -20.85
N CYS A 300 -38.13 13.90 -21.30
CA CYS A 300 -38.23 14.70 -22.50
C CYS A 300 -38.04 16.17 -22.13
N ILE A 301 -37.08 16.83 -22.74
CA ILE A 301 -36.84 18.28 -22.60
C ILE A 301 -36.99 18.96 -23.94
N CYS A 302 -37.26 20.26 -23.96
CA CYS A 302 -37.26 21.00 -25.22
C CYS A 302 -35.87 21.05 -25.83
N SER A 303 -35.79 20.87 -27.16
CA SER A 303 -34.56 21.00 -27.93
C SER A 303 -33.99 22.42 -27.82
N GLU A 304 -32.72 22.59 -28.19
CA GLU A 304 -32.06 23.90 -28.13
C GLU A 304 -32.84 24.97 -28.91
N GLY A 305 -33.09 26.12 -28.28
CA GLY A 305 -33.88 27.21 -28.87
C GLY A 305 -35.39 27.10 -28.65
N PHE A 306 -35.88 26.13 -27.87
CA PHE A 306 -37.28 25.98 -27.48
C PHE A 306 -37.45 25.99 -25.95
N GLU A 307 -38.60 26.50 -25.48
CA GLU A 307 -39.00 26.56 -24.07
C GLU A 307 -40.31 25.79 -23.87
N ASP A 308 -40.39 25.06 -22.75
CA ASP A 308 -41.60 24.35 -22.35
C ASP A 308 -42.68 25.36 -21.90
N LYS A 309 -43.82 25.35 -22.59
CA LYS A 309 -45.03 26.07 -22.19
C LYS A 309 -46.19 25.08 -22.16
N GLU A 310 -46.64 24.76 -20.95
CA GLU A 310 -47.78 23.86 -20.70
C GLU A 310 -47.62 22.46 -21.34
N GLY A 311 -46.39 21.93 -21.39
CA GLY A 311 -46.07 20.62 -21.97
C GLY A 311 -45.83 20.62 -23.48
N ILE A 312 -45.72 21.80 -24.09
CA ILE A 312 -45.45 22.00 -25.52
C ILE A 312 -44.19 22.85 -25.67
N CYS A 313 -43.25 22.39 -26.49
CA CYS A 313 -42.01 23.12 -26.79
C CYS A 313 -42.26 24.18 -27.85
N VAL A 314 -42.16 25.45 -27.46
CA VAL A 314 -42.32 26.60 -28.37
C VAL A 314 -40.98 27.33 -28.55
N PRO A 315 -40.74 27.99 -29.70
CA PRO A 315 -39.48 28.70 -29.92
C PRO A 315 -39.20 29.77 -28.84
N SER A 316 -37.98 29.76 -28.29
CA SER A 316 -37.46 30.77 -27.38
C SER A 316 -37.15 32.05 -28.15
N ILE A 317 -37.57 33.21 -27.65
CA ILE A 317 -37.44 34.54 -28.29
C ILE A 317 -35.95 35.05 -28.27
N LYS A 318 -34.97 34.15 -28.26
CA LYS A 318 -33.53 34.45 -28.24
C LYS A 318 -32.72 33.75 -29.33
N ALA A 319 -33.33 32.94 -30.20
CA ALA A 319 -32.63 32.16 -31.22
C ALA A 319 -32.55 32.81 -32.62
N GLU A 320 -33.17 33.98 -32.84
CA GLU A 320 -33.18 34.62 -34.18
C GLU A 320 -31.97 35.55 -34.48
N GLU A 321 -31.02 35.74 -33.56
CA GLU A 321 -29.90 36.70 -33.76
C GLU A 321 -28.50 36.08 -33.94
N LYS A 322 -28.39 34.82 -34.37
CA LYS A 322 -27.10 34.26 -34.83
C LYS A 322 -27.19 33.50 -36.16
N SER A 323 -27.78 34.12 -37.17
CA SER A 323 -27.58 33.69 -38.57
C SER A 323 -27.61 34.86 -39.55
N SER A 324 -26.82 35.92 -39.31
CA SER A 324 -26.41 36.83 -40.39
C SER A 324 -25.32 37.80 -39.94
N ALA A 325 -24.05 37.48 -40.19
CA ALA A 325 -22.96 38.43 -40.43
C ALA A 325 -21.66 37.70 -40.81
N ASN A 326 -21.44 37.46 -42.11
CA ASN A 326 -20.29 38.01 -42.86
C ASN A 326 -20.10 37.32 -44.22
N THR A 327 -20.54 38.03 -45.27
CA THR A 327 -19.92 38.06 -46.61
C THR A 327 -19.32 39.48 -46.68
N SER A 328 -18.05 39.79 -46.95
CA SER A 328 -17.05 39.23 -47.86
C SER A 328 -15.68 39.86 -47.56
N SER A 329 -14.59 39.16 -47.85
CA SER A 329 -13.49 39.78 -48.61
C SER A 329 -12.80 38.68 -49.42
N SER A 330 -12.80 38.90 -50.73
CA SER A 330 -12.05 38.20 -51.75
C SER A 330 -10.55 38.19 -51.47
N ASP A 331 -9.88 37.10 -51.80
CA ASP A 331 -8.62 37.14 -52.56
C ASP A 331 -8.44 35.81 -53.32
N ILE A 332 -8.49 35.91 -54.65
CA ILE A 332 -8.04 34.88 -55.60
C ILE A 332 -6.66 35.33 -56.04
N HIS A 333 -5.65 34.45 -55.91
CA HIS A 333 -4.61 34.37 -56.93
C HIS A 333 -4.11 32.92 -57.06
N GLU A 334 -4.23 32.40 -58.28
CA GLU A 334 -3.73 31.11 -58.78
C GLU A 334 -2.22 30.95 -58.62
N ASP A 335 -1.77 29.70 -58.47
CA ASP A 335 -0.61 29.17 -59.20
C ASP A 335 -0.64 27.62 -59.28
N LEU A 336 -0.53 27.16 -60.54
CA LEU A 336 -0.07 25.87 -61.11
C LEU A 336 -0.86 24.55 -60.91
#